data_AF-R5JPS1-F1
#
_entry.id   AF-R5JPS1-F1
#
_cell.length_a   1.000
_cell.length_b   1.000
_cell.length_c   1.000
_cell.angle_alpha   90.00
_cell.angle_beta   90.00
_cell.angle_gamma   90.00
#
_symmetry.space_group_name_H-M   'P 1'
#
loop_
_entity.id
_entity.type
_entity.pdbx_description
1 polymer ?
#
loop_
_entity_poly.entity_id
_entity_poly.type
_entity_poly.pdbx_seq_one_letter_code
_entity_poly.pdbx_strand_id
1 'polypeptide(L)'
;MRHLQSKKQTAWKKSRTFGDLKGGRMRVKLKDNILRRLHSLQCPSPLDECPIYMQENPSKDFYFPITVDDIKSVLEQLPTEDVAPLTHIWLRKKNPYNNHDQREFIVGSGVYVIILYPFSKNNKLMIGKKKPTNRQLTWYKG
;
A
#
# COMPACT_ATOMS: atom_id res chain seq x y z
N MET A 1 24.59 29.88 46.33
CA MET A 1 23.47 30.72 45.85
C MET A 1 22.62 29.90 44.89
N ARG A 2 21.32 29.69 45.19
CA ARG A 2 20.42 28.88 44.36
C ARG A 2 19.85 29.77 43.25
N HIS A 3 20.08 29.41 41.99
CA HIS A 3 19.44 30.08 40.86
C HIS A 3 17.93 29.81 40.90
N LEU A 4 17.14 30.85 41.22
CA LEU A 4 15.69 30.84 41.09
C LEU A 4 15.33 30.80 39.61
N GLN A 5 14.94 29.63 39.09
CA GLN A 5 14.34 29.52 37.77
C GLN A 5 12.96 30.20 37.77
N SER A 6 12.76 31.11 36.81
CA SER A 6 11.50 31.82 36.59
C SER A 6 10.38 30.84 36.21
N LYS A 7 9.25 30.89 36.95
CA LYS A 7 8.02 30.10 36.71
C LYS A 7 7.40 30.27 35.31
N LYS A 8 7.91 31.18 34.47
CA LYS A 8 7.42 31.41 33.10
C LYS A 8 8.02 30.48 32.04
N GLN A 9 9.00 29.64 32.39
CA GLN A 9 9.59 28.68 31.43
C GLN A 9 8.83 27.34 31.31
N THR A 10 7.74 27.16 32.04
CA THR A 10 6.91 25.94 31.98
C THR A 10 5.49 26.23 31.50
N ALA A 11 5.36 27.06 30.45
CA ALA A 11 4.14 27.04 29.65
C ALA A 11 4.32 25.94 28.59
N TRP A 12 3.51 24.89 28.68
CA TRP A 12 3.39 23.81 27.70
C TRP A 12 2.99 24.36 26.32
N LYS A 13 3.93 24.97 25.60
CA LYS A 13 3.75 25.35 24.20
C LYS A 13 3.79 24.05 23.39
N LYS A 14 2.61 23.57 22.99
CA LYS A 14 2.41 22.57 21.92
C LYS A 14 2.80 23.18 20.56
N SER A 15 4.04 23.62 20.42
CA SER A 15 4.60 23.93 19.10
C SER A 15 4.82 22.59 18.39
N ARG A 16 4.22 22.42 17.20
CA ARG A 16 4.43 21.22 16.37
C ARG A 16 5.88 21.09 15.91
N THR A 17 6.62 22.20 15.84
CA THR A 17 8.04 22.27 15.49
C THR A 17 8.96 21.92 16.67
N PHE A 18 8.63 22.31 17.90
CA PHE A 18 9.45 22.02 19.09
C PHE A 18 9.05 20.74 19.84
N GLY A 19 7.80 20.30 19.69
CA GLY A 19 7.23 19.16 20.43
C GLY A 19 7.81 17.80 20.07
N ASP A 20 8.42 17.66 18.88
CA ASP A 20 9.01 16.40 18.44
C ASP A 20 10.46 16.21 18.91
N LEU A 21 11.20 17.28 19.24
CA LEU A 21 12.61 17.20 19.65
C LEU A 21 12.84 17.43 21.16
N LYS A 22 12.00 18.20 21.85
CA LYS A 22 12.20 18.55 23.28
C LYS A 22 11.13 18.04 24.24
N GLY A 23 10.13 17.31 23.76
CA GLY A 23 9.03 16.81 24.60
C GLY A 23 9.37 15.52 25.33
N GLY A 24 10.32 15.51 26.29
CA GLY A 24 10.56 14.43 27.27
C GLY A 24 10.75 13.00 26.74
N ARG A 25 10.74 12.82 25.42
CA ARG A 25 10.84 11.54 24.73
C ARG A 25 12.31 11.16 24.65
N MET A 26 12.63 10.01 25.22
CA MET A 26 13.96 9.41 25.14
C MET A 26 14.35 8.99 23.71
N ARG A 27 13.41 8.96 22.75
CA ARG A 27 13.64 8.51 21.36
C ARG A 27 12.85 9.34 20.35
N VAL A 28 13.48 9.58 19.19
CA VAL A 28 12.86 10.19 18.00
C VAL A 28 11.74 9.27 17.50
N LYS A 29 10.60 9.84 17.09
CA LYS A 29 9.41 9.12 16.58
C LYS A 29 9.70 8.14 15.43
N LEU A 30 10.81 8.32 14.71
CA LEU A 30 11.30 7.38 13.69
C LEU A 30 11.77 6.02 14.27
N LYS A 31 11.97 5.92 15.59
CA LYS A 31 12.37 4.72 16.34
C LYS A 31 11.20 4.08 17.10
N ASP A 32 9.98 4.20 16.60
CA ASP A 32 8.80 3.52 17.15
C ASP A 32 8.82 2.02 16.79
N ASN A 33 9.72 1.21 17.37
CA ASN A 33 9.68 -0.27 17.34
C ASN A 33 9.28 -0.91 15.97
N ILE A 34 9.68 -0.31 14.85
CA ILE A 34 9.51 -0.91 13.52
C ILE A 34 10.58 -1.99 13.41
N LEU A 35 10.27 -3.21 13.85
CA LEU A 35 11.21 -4.32 13.87
C LEU A 35 11.71 -4.71 12.47
N ARG A 36 10.94 -4.42 11.41
CA ARG A 36 11.32 -4.46 9.99
C ARG A 36 10.26 -3.72 9.17
N ARG A 37 10.63 -2.72 8.36
CA ARG A 37 9.81 -2.36 7.19
C ARG A 37 9.99 -3.50 6.18
N LEU A 38 9.15 -4.52 6.26
CA LEU A 38 9.04 -5.50 5.17
C LEU A 38 8.38 -4.76 4.01
N HIS A 39 9.20 -4.14 3.16
CA HIS A 39 8.78 -3.91 1.79
C HIS A 39 8.41 -5.29 1.23
N SER A 40 7.13 -5.50 0.92
CA SER A 40 6.69 -6.78 0.35
C SER A 40 7.30 -7.05 -1.02
N LEU A 41 7.84 -6.00 -1.66
CA LEU A 41 8.47 -6.01 -2.96
C LEU A 41 9.81 -5.30 -2.88
N GLN A 42 10.83 -5.87 -3.50
CA GLN A 42 12.14 -5.25 -3.63
C GLN A 42 12.24 -4.57 -4.99
N CYS A 43 13.05 -3.51 -5.09
CA CYS A 43 13.38 -2.96 -6.40
C CYS A 43 14.09 -4.05 -7.21
N PRO A 44 13.69 -4.27 -8.49
CA PRO A 44 14.40 -5.21 -9.35
C PRO A 44 15.86 -4.78 -9.54
N SER A 45 16.72 -5.77 -9.76
CA SER A 45 18.09 -5.55 -10.23
C SER A 45 18.08 -5.05 -11.68
N PRO A 46 19.08 -4.28 -12.13
CA PRO A 46 19.20 -3.89 -13.54
C PRO A 46 19.28 -5.05 -14.54
N LEU A 47 19.58 -6.27 -14.06
CA LEU A 47 19.66 -7.48 -14.88
C LEU A 47 18.33 -8.25 -14.94
N ASP A 48 17.34 -7.89 -14.12
CA ASP A 48 16.07 -8.59 -14.06
C ASP A 48 15.16 -8.15 -15.22
N GLU A 49 14.49 -9.11 -15.85
CA GLU A 49 13.47 -8.82 -16.87
C GLU A 49 12.22 -8.26 -16.19
N CYS A 50 11.88 -7.01 -16.52
CA CYS A 50 10.70 -6.32 -16.01
C CYS A 50 9.58 -6.29 -17.05
N PRO A 51 8.30 -6.42 -16.64
CA PRO A 51 7.84 -6.56 -15.26
C PRO A 51 8.00 -7.99 -14.70
N ILE A 52 8.28 -8.10 -13.40
CA ILE A 52 8.30 -9.38 -12.68
C ILE A 52 6.85 -9.81 -12.38
N TYR A 53 6.46 -10.99 -12.85
CA TYR A 53 5.13 -11.54 -12.65
C TYR A 53 5.06 -12.41 -11.40
N MET A 54 4.11 -12.12 -10.52
CA MET A 54 3.87 -12.87 -9.29
C MET A 54 2.41 -13.28 -9.21
N GLN A 55 2.14 -14.54 -8.86
CA GLN A 55 0.79 -15.04 -8.67
C GLN A 55 0.68 -15.85 -7.38
N GLU A 56 -0.25 -15.43 -6.52
CA GLU A 56 -0.64 -16.19 -5.34
C GLU A 56 -1.77 -17.17 -5.66
N ASN A 57 -1.89 -18.23 -4.86
CA ASN A 57 -3.04 -19.14 -4.96
C ASN A 57 -4.28 -18.47 -4.32
N PRO A 58 -5.38 -18.23 -5.07
CA PRO A 58 -6.59 -17.70 -4.49
C PRO A 58 -7.27 -18.74 -3.59
N SER A 59 -8.08 -18.27 -2.64
CA SER A 59 -8.92 -19.18 -1.84
C SER A 59 -10.00 -19.83 -2.71
N LYS A 60 -10.56 -20.96 -2.26
CA LYS A 60 -11.53 -21.79 -3.02
C LYS A 60 -12.69 -21.01 -3.64
N ASP A 61 -13.20 -19.99 -2.95
CA ASP A 61 -14.35 -19.19 -3.38
C ASP A 61 -13.99 -18.03 -4.31
N PHE A 62 -12.72 -17.93 -4.67
CA PHE A 62 -12.17 -16.84 -5.46
C PHE A 62 -11.43 -17.37 -6.69
N TYR A 63 -11.31 -16.52 -7.71
CA TYR A 63 -10.55 -16.81 -8.92
C TYR A 63 -9.96 -15.51 -9.49
N PHE A 64 -8.84 -15.60 -10.21
CA PHE A 64 -8.36 -14.46 -10.99
C PHE A 64 -9.06 -14.47 -12.35
N PRO A 65 -9.64 -13.34 -12.78
CA PRO A 65 -10.37 -13.28 -14.06
C PRO A 65 -9.43 -13.21 -15.27
N ILE A 66 -8.13 -13.05 -15.05
CA ILE A 66 -7.10 -12.89 -16.07
C ILE A 66 -5.89 -13.72 -15.68
N THR A 67 -5.24 -14.34 -16.66
CA THR A 67 -3.99 -15.09 -16.46
C THR A 67 -2.76 -14.21 -16.67
N VAL A 68 -1.58 -14.70 -16.27
CA VAL A 68 -0.32 -13.99 -16.52
C VAL A 68 -0.05 -13.85 -18.02
N ASP A 69 -0.41 -14.84 -18.82
CA ASP A 69 -0.18 -14.81 -20.27
C ASP A 69 -1.10 -13.81 -20.97
N ASP A 70 -2.35 -13.70 -20.54
CA ASP A 70 -3.27 -12.65 -21.02
C ASP A 70 -2.70 -11.26 -20.72
N ILE A 71 -2.15 -11.06 -19.52
CA ILE A 71 -1.52 -9.79 -19.13
C ILE A 71 -0.35 -9.47 -20.06
N LYS A 72 0.55 -10.44 -20.30
CA LYS A 72 1.68 -10.25 -21.22
C LYS A 72 1.21 -9.82 -22.61
N SER A 73 0.23 -10.53 -23.15
CA SER A 73 -0.33 -10.21 -24.48
C SER A 73 -0.92 -8.80 -24.53
N VAL A 74 -1.58 -8.34 -23.46
CA VAL A 74 -2.10 -6.97 -23.39
C VAL A 74 -0.97 -5.95 -23.29
N LEU A 75 0.07 -6.20 -22.49
CA LEU A 75 1.21 -5.28 -22.35
C LEU A 75 1.99 -5.13 -23.66
N GLU A 76 2.11 -6.19 -24.46
CA GLU A 76 2.75 -6.14 -25.77
C GLU A 76 2.03 -5.22 -26.77
N GLN A 77 0.72 -5.02 -26.58
CA GLN A 77 -0.09 -4.15 -27.43
C GLN A 77 -0.05 -2.68 -26.99
N LEU A 78 0.45 -2.40 -25.78
CA LEU A 78 0.52 -1.05 -25.23
C LEU A 78 1.79 -0.32 -25.67
N PRO A 79 1.79 1.02 -25.70
CA PRO A 79 2.99 1.81 -25.96
C PRO A 79 4.11 1.45 -24.99
N THR A 80 5.34 1.31 -25.50
CA THR A 80 6.51 0.97 -24.69
C THR A 80 6.73 1.95 -23.54
N GLU A 81 6.38 3.23 -23.73
CA GLU A 81 6.51 4.28 -22.71
C GLU A 81 5.68 4.00 -21.45
N ASP A 82 4.50 3.39 -21.60
CA ASP A 82 3.60 3.07 -20.50
C ASP A 82 4.04 1.81 -19.74
N VAL A 83 4.66 0.87 -20.45
CA VAL A 83 5.06 -0.44 -19.92
C VAL A 83 6.46 -0.40 -19.30
N ALA A 84 7.39 0.36 -19.88
CA ALA A 84 8.78 0.47 -19.44
C ALA A 84 8.97 0.76 -17.93
N PRO A 85 8.18 1.64 -17.27
CA PRO A 85 8.36 1.88 -15.83
C PRO A 85 7.85 0.75 -14.94
N LEU A 86 7.04 -0.19 -15.46
CA LEU A 86 6.43 -1.25 -14.64
C LEU A 86 7.48 -2.26 -14.18
N THR A 87 7.62 -2.37 -12.87
CA THR A 87 8.59 -3.30 -12.26
C THR A 87 7.96 -4.64 -11.90
N HIS A 88 6.70 -4.65 -11.48
CA HIS A 88 6.02 -5.83 -10.97
C HIS A 88 4.56 -5.85 -11.39
N ILE A 89 4.05 -7.05 -11.65
CA ILE A 89 2.61 -7.30 -11.75
C ILE A 89 2.26 -8.46 -10.83
N TRP A 90 1.34 -8.21 -9.90
CA TRP A 90 1.04 -9.13 -8.82
C TRP A 90 -0.44 -9.51 -8.79
N LEU A 91 -0.73 -10.76 -9.13
CA LEU A 91 -2.00 -11.41 -8.84
C LEU A 91 -2.01 -11.84 -7.37
N ARG A 92 -2.54 -10.99 -6.49
CA ARG A 92 -2.43 -11.15 -5.04
C ARG A 92 -3.75 -11.57 -4.41
N LYS A 93 -3.72 -12.48 -3.43
CA LYS A 93 -4.95 -12.84 -2.70
C LYS A 93 -5.47 -11.63 -1.92
N LYS A 94 -6.79 -11.58 -1.78
CA LYS A 94 -7.44 -10.47 -1.09
C LYS A 94 -7.25 -10.59 0.42
N ASN A 95 -6.91 -9.48 1.08
CA ASN A 95 -6.96 -9.40 2.55
C ASN A 95 -8.42 -9.20 2.98
N PRO A 96 -9.01 -10.07 3.81
CA PRO A 96 -10.40 -9.92 4.25
C PRO A 96 -10.66 -8.64 5.06
N TYR A 97 -9.60 -8.02 5.59
CA TYR A 97 -9.68 -6.79 6.41
C TYR A 97 -9.40 -5.51 5.62
N ASN A 98 -8.83 -5.62 4.42
CA ASN A 98 -8.43 -4.46 3.62
C ASN A 98 -8.85 -4.65 2.16
N ASN A 99 -9.61 -3.66 1.71
CA ASN A 99 -9.95 -3.29 0.33
C ASN A 99 -11.22 -3.85 -0.29
N HIS A 100 -12.05 -2.90 -0.72
CA HIS A 100 -13.12 -3.10 -1.70
C HIS A 100 -12.58 -3.07 -3.12
N ASP A 101 -11.37 -2.53 -3.29
CA ASP A 101 -10.73 -2.36 -4.58
C ASP A 101 -10.37 -3.71 -5.19
N GLN A 102 -10.57 -3.81 -6.50
CA GLN A 102 -10.23 -4.98 -7.30
C GLN A 102 -8.79 -4.90 -7.84
N ARG A 103 -8.19 -3.70 -7.77
CA ARG A 103 -6.86 -3.41 -8.28
C ARG A 103 -6.22 -2.27 -7.49
N GLU A 104 -4.90 -2.28 -7.42
CA GLU A 104 -4.10 -1.19 -6.87
C GLU A 104 -2.93 -0.90 -7.80
N PHE A 105 -2.52 0.36 -7.84
CA PHE A 105 -1.26 0.77 -8.42
C PHE A 105 -0.44 1.46 -7.33
N ILE A 106 0.78 0.97 -7.08
CA ILE A 106 1.65 1.46 -6.02
C ILE A 106 2.98 1.85 -6.64
N VAL A 107 3.44 3.05 -6.28
CA VAL A 107 4.74 3.58 -6.68
C VAL A 107 5.52 3.98 -5.43
N GLY A 108 6.75 3.49 -5.31
CA GLY A 108 7.64 3.88 -4.22
C GLY A 108 8.88 3.01 -4.13
N SER A 109 9.97 3.57 -3.61
CA SER A 109 11.22 2.85 -3.36
C SER A 109 11.79 2.12 -4.60
N GLY A 110 11.63 2.71 -5.79
CA GLY A 110 12.06 2.10 -7.06
C GLY A 110 11.13 1.01 -7.58
N VAL A 111 9.98 0.78 -6.94
CA VAL A 111 8.97 -0.19 -7.34
C VAL A 111 7.76 0.52 -7.93
N TYR A 112 7.36 0.09 -9.11
CA TYR A 112 6.08 0.39 -9.76
C TYR A 112 5.34 -0.92 -9.93
N VAL A 113 4.27 -1.10 -9.17
CA VAL A 113 3.54 -2.37 -9.15
C VAL A 113 2.06 -2.18 -9.45
N ILE A 114 1.54 -3.02 -10.34
CA ILE A 114 0.11 -3.25 -10.51
C ILE A 114 -0.27 -4.49 -9.71
N ILE A 115 -1.21 -4.35 -8.79
CA ILE A 115 -1.78 -5.46 -8.03
C ILE A 115 -3.20 -5.71 -8.53
N LEU A 116 -3.51 -6.94 -8.88
CA LEU A 116 -4.87 -7.38 -9.21
C LEU A 116 -5.34 -8.38 -8.16
N TYR A 117 -6.56 -8.19 -7.66
CA TYR A 117 -7.17 -9.07 -6.67
C TYR A 117 -8.15 -10.04 -7.31
N PRO A 118 -8.33 -11.23 -6.74
CA PRO A 118 -9.24 -12.22 -7.28
C PRO A 118 -10.70 -11.84 -7.00
N PHE A 119 -11.58 -12.30 -7.88
CA PHE A 119 -13.02 -12.09 -7.85
C PHE A 119 -13.69 -13.23 -7.10
N SER A 120 -14.86 -12.96 -6.51
CA SER A 120 -15.66 -14.03 -5.90
C SER A 120 -16.35 -14.82 -7.01
N LYS A 121 -16.42 -16.14 -6.88
CA LYS A 121 -17.11 -17.01 -7.86
C LYS A 121 -18.60 -16.70 -7.99
N ASN A 122 -19.19 -16.16 -6.93
CA ASN A 122 -20.60 -15.75 -6.92
C ASN A 122 -20.82 -14.37 -7.57
N ASN A 123 -19.77 -13.73 -8.12
CA ASN A 123 -19.79 -12.38 -8.69
C ASN A 123 -20.37 -11.30 -7.77
N LYS A 124 -20.39 -11.55 -6.46
CA LYS A 124 -20.85 -10.62 -5.43
C LYS A 124 -19.66 -9.88 -4.84
N LEU A 125 -19.76 -8.56 -4.74
CA LEU A 125 -18.75 -7.76 -4.08
C LEU A 125 -18.78 -8.01 -2.57
N MET A 126 -17.67 -8.50 -2.02
CA MET A 126 -17.54 -8.73 -0.58
C MET A 126 -17.13 -7.42 0.10
N ILE A 127 -18.11 -6.70 0.63
CA ILE A 127 -17.92 -5.41 1.35
C ILE A 127 -17.62 -5.63 2.86
N GLY A 128 -17.48 -6.89 3.28
CA GLY A 128 -17.25 -7.24 4.68
C GLY A 128 -18.52 -7.06 5.52
N LYS A 129 -18.36 -7.03 6.86
CA LYS A 129 -19.48 -6.97 7.82
C LYS A 129 -19.95 -5.54 8.14
N LYS A 130 -19.18 -4.53 7.78
CA LYS A 130 -19.52 -3.12 8.05
C LYS A 130 -20.35 -2.58 6.90
N LYS A 131 -21.37 -1.77 7.23
CA LYS A 131 -22.16 -1.07 6.22
C LYS A 131 -21.22 -0.20 5.37
N PRO A 132 -21.24 -0.32 4.03
CA PRO A 132 -20.43 0.54 3.16
C PRO A 132 -20.80 2.01 3.36
N THR A 133 -19.80 2.87 3.23
CA THR A 133 -19.99 4.32 3.22
C THR A 133 -20.71 4.76 1.94
N ASN A 134 -21.43 5.88 2.00
CA ASN A 134 -22.11 6.42 0.82
C ASN A 134 -21.16 6.63 -0.35
N ARG A 135 -19.93 7.13 -0.11
CA ARG A 135 -18.89 7.27 -1.14
C ARG A 135 -18.60 5.97 -1.88
N GLN A 136 -18.54 4.85 -1.16
CA GLN A 136 -18.32 3.54 -1.76
C GLN A 136 -19.52 3.12 -2.61
N LEU A 137 -20.75 3.38 -2.14
CA LEU A 137 -21.95 3.07 -2.90
C LEU A 137 -22.10 3.92 -4.17
N THR A 138 -21.75 5.21 -4.14
CA THR A 138 -21.84 6.08 -5.34
C THR A 138 -20.89 5.65 -6.44
N TRP A 139 -19.72 5.11 -6.10
CA TRP A 139 -18.75 4.60 -7.09
C TRP A 139 -19.33 3.50 -7.99
N TYR A 140 -20.28 2.71 -7.48
CA TYR A 140 -20.90 1.60 -8.20
C TYR A 140 -22.27 1.93 -8.80
N LYS A 141 -22.76 3.17 -8.68
CA LYS A 141 -24.10 3.52 -9.16
C LYS A 141 -24.20 3.73 -10.68
N GLY A 142 -23.08 3.97 -11.37
CA GLY A 142 -23.08 4.32 -12.79
C GLY A 142 -23.59 5.73 -13.00
#